data_AF-A0A4P8QYF7-F1
#
_entry.id   AF-A0A4P8QYF7-F1
#
_cell.length_a   1.000
_cell.length_b   1.000
_cell.length_c   1.000
_cell.angle_alpha   90.00
_cell.angle_beta   90.00
_cell.angle_gamma   90.00
#
_symmetry.space_group_name_H-M   'P 1'
#
loop_
_entity.id
_entity.type
_entity.pdbx_description
1 polymer ?
#
loop_
_entity_poly.entity_id
_entity_poly.type
_entity_poly.pdbx_seq_one_letter_code
_entity_poly.pdbx_strand_id
1 'polypeptide(L)' 'GIKICPATIIRAERECFQNLEEFENVIREKLLASPVINFDETGMKIEGKRHWLHVASNEKYTCYFAH' A
#
# COMPACT_ATOMS: atom_id res chain seq x y z
N GLY A 1 25.53 -5.01 -18.89
CA GLY A 1 24.64 -4.29 -17.96
C GLY A 1 25.34 -4.12 -16.63
N ILE A 2 25.11 -3.00 -15.93
CA ILE A 2 25.69 -2.71 -14.62
C ILE A 2 24.95 -3.57 -13.57
N LYS A 3 25.70 -4.26 -12.70
CA LYS A 3 25.11 -5.03 -11.60
C LYS A 3 24.88 -4.10 -10.41
N ILE A 4 23.65 -4.05 -9.91
CA ILE A 4 23.30 -3.37 -8.66
C ILE A 4 23.48 -4.37 -7.53
N CYS A 5 24.09 -3.97 -6.41
CA CYS A 5 24.23 -4.85 -5.26
C CYS A 5 22.88 -5.00 -4.52
N PRO A 6 22.55 -6.19 -3.99
CA PRO A 6 21.28 -6.41 -3.26
C PRO A 6 21.06 -5.44 -2.10
N ALA A 7 22.15 -5.04 -1.41
CA ALA A 7 22.09 -4.09 -0.31
C ALA A 7 21.53 -2.71 -0.72
N THR A 8 21.87 -2.23 -1.92
CA THR A 8 21.31 -0.97 -2.44
C THR A 8 19.83 -1.08 -2.71
N ILE A 9 19.36 -2.23 -3.22
CA ILE A 9 17.93 -2.46 -3.48
C ILE A 9 17.15 -2.45 -2.16
N ILE A 10 17.61 -3.21 -1.16
CA ILE A 10 16.97 -3.27 0.16
C ILE A 10 16.93 -1.89 0.82
N ARG A 11 18.01 -1.11 0.69
CA ARG A 11 18.05 0.25 1.22
C ARG A 11 17.03 1.16 0.53
N ALA A 12 16.99 1.14 -0.80
CA ALA A 12 16.04 1.95 -1.56
C ALA A 12 14.59 1.57 -1.24
N GLU A 13 14.30 0.27 -1.11
CA GLU A 13 12.97 -0.22 -0.70
C GLU A 13 12.56 0.34 0.67
N ARG A 14 13.46 0.28 1.67
CA ARG A 14 13.19 0.82 3.01
C ARG A 14 12.98 2.33 3.01
N GLU A 15 13.79 3.08 2.28
CA GLU A 15 13.64 4.53 2.14
C GLU A 15 12.29 4.87 1.48
N CYS A 16 11.92 4.16 0.40
CA CYS A 16 10.62 4.32 -0.23
C CYS A 16 9.46 4.00 0.72
N PHE A 17 9.55 2.90 1.47
CA PHE A 17 8.53 2.51 2.45
C PHE A 17 8.32 3.60 3.51
N GLN A 18 9.40 4.13 4.08
CA GLN A 18 9.32 5.21 5.07
C GLN A 18 8.72 6.49 4.49
N ASN A 19 9.11 6.85 3.26
CA ASN A 19 8.58 8.06 2.61
C ASN A 19 7.09 7.96 2.24
N LEU A 20 6.54 6.75 2.15
CA LEU A 20 5.12 6.52 1.86
C LEU A 20 4.23 6.68 3.09
N GLU A 21 4.76 6.62 4.30
CA GLU A 21 3.96 6.67 5.54
C GLU A 21 3.04 7.91 5.59
N GLU A 22 3.59 9.09 5.33
CA GLU A 22 2.82 10.33 5.32
C GLU A 22 1.78 10.36 4.20
N PHE A 23 2.15 9.85 3.02
CA PHE A 23 1.22 9.78 1.89
C PHE A 23 0.04 8.85 2.17
N GLU A 24 0.27 7.71 2.83
CA GLU A 24 -0.80 6.83 3.27
C GLU A 24 -1.73 7.50 4.29
N ASN A 25 -1.19 8.28 5.22
CA ASN A 25 -1.99 9.06 6.17
C ASN A 25 -2.89 10.06 5.45
N VAL A 26 -2.34 10.80 4.49
CA VAL A 26 -3.12 11.72 3.65
C VAL A 26 -4.24 10.98 2.91
N ILE A 27 -3.97 9.81 2.33
CA ILE A 27 -5.02 9.00 1.67
C ILE A 27 -6.12 8.62 2.66
N ARG A 28 -5.77 8.14 3.86
CA ARG A 28 -6.74 7.75 4.89
C ARG A 28 -7.62 8.94 5.28
N GLU A 29 -7.04 10.11 5.51
CA GLU A 29 -7.80 11.34 5.81
C GLU A 29 -8.74 11.73 4.66
N LYS A 30 -8.28 11.67 3.41
CA LYS A 30 -9.11 12.00 2.24
C LYS A 30 -10.25 11.01 2.03
N LEU A 31 -10.05 9.73 2.35
CA LEU A 31 -11.11 8.74 2.32
C LEU A 31 -12.13 9.01 3.42
N LEU A 32 -11.69 9.24 4.66
CA LEU A 32 -12.57 9.53 5.80
C LEU A 32 -13.40 10.80 5.60
N ALA A 33 -12.85 11.81 4.94
CA ALA A 33 -13.57 13.04 4.59
C ALA A 33 -14.52 12.88 3.39
N SER A 34 -14.53 11.73 2.72
CA SER A 34 -15.35 11.51 1.53
C SER A 34 -16.81 11.25 1.91
N PRO A 35 -17.79 11.83 1.18
CA PRO A 35 -19.20 11.55 1.42
C PRO A 35 -19.58 10.07 1.25
N VAL A 36 -18.88 9.35 0.38
CA VAL A 36 -19.08 7.93 0.11
C VAL A 36 -17.72 7.25 0.03
N ILE A 37 -17.59 6.11 0.70
CA ILE A 37 -16.40 5.25 0.69
C ILE A 37 -16.84 3.85 0.27
N ASN A 38 -16.13 3.28 -0.70
CA ASN A 38 -16.34 1.92 -1.17
C ASN A 38 -15.38 0.99 -0.42
N PHE A 39 -15.91 -0.11 0.12
CA PHE A 39 -15.14 -1.14 0.78
C PHE A 39 -15.27 -2.46 0.02
N ASP A 40 -14.16 -3.17 -0.14
CA ASP A 40 -14.09 -4.48 -0.79
C ASP A 40 -13.03 -5.37 -0.12
N GLU A 41 -13.13 -6.69 -0.32
CA GLU A 41 -12.18 -7.67 0.20
C GLU A 41 -11.80 -8.68 -0.88
N THR A 42 -10.51 -8.87 -1.08
CA THR A 42 -9.99 -9.87 -2.03
C THR A 42 -8.85 -10.68 -1.43
N GLY A 43 -8.43 -11.74 -2.11
CA GLY A 43 -7.30 -12.57 -1.70
C GLY A 43 -6.00 -12.13 -2.35
N MET A 44 -4.94 -11.95 -1.55
CA MET A 44 -3.58 -11.71 -2.03
C MET A 44 -2.65 -12.85 -1.58
N LYS A 45 -1.67 -13.22 -2.42
CA LYS A 45 -0.63 -14.18 -2.01
C LYS A 45 0.60 -13.44 -1.48
N ILE A 46 0.94 -13.68 -0.22
CA ILE A 46 2.14 -13.14 0.43
C ILE A 46 2.95 -14.35 0.93
N GLU A 47 4.20 -14.46 0.49
CA GLU A 47 5.09 -15.60 0.79
C GLU A 47 4.44 -16.97 0.53
N GLY A 48 3.63 -17.06 -0.53
CA GLY A 48 2.94 -18.30 -0.92
C GLY A 48 1.68 -18.65 -0.13
N LYS A 49 1.31 -17.86 0.89
CA LYS A 49 0.07 -18.02 1.66
C LYS A 49 -0.99 -17.04 1.19
N ARG A 50 -2.26 -17.41 1.32
CA ARG A 50 -3.39 -16.52 0.99
C ARG A 50 -3.69 -15.64 2.21
N HIS A 51 -3.55 -14.35 2.01
CA HIS A 51 -3.91 -13.29 2.94
C HIS A 51 -5.15 -12.57 2.44
N TRP A 52 -5.89 -11.95 3.37
CA TRP A 52 -6.97 -11.07 2.99
C TRP A 52 -6.40 -9.69 2.68
N LEU A 53 -6.92 -9.08 1.63
CA LEU A 53 -6.60 -7.73 1.21
C LEU A 53 -7.88 -6.91 1.30
N HIS A 54 -7.97 -6.07 2.32
CA HIS A 54 -9.01 -5.07 2.43
C HIS A 54 -8.69 -3.89 1.51
N VAL A 55 -9.73 -3.37 0.88
CA VAL A 55 -9.67 -2.20 0.01
C VAL A 55 -10.66 -1.16 0.53
N ALA A 56 -10.18 0.07 0.70
CA ALA A 56 -11.02 1.24 0.94
C ALA A 56 -10.74 2.28 -0.15
N SER A 57 -11.77 2.74 -0.86
CA SER A 57 -11.57 3.65 -1.99
C SER A 57 -12.69 4.66 -2.19
N ASN A 58 -12.38 5.70 -2.96
CA ASN A 58 -13.35 6.59 -3.58
C ASN A 58 -12.91 6.88 -5.03
N GLU A 59 -13.50 7.89 -5.69
CA GLU A 59 -13.18 8.22 -7.08
C GLU A 59 -11.68 8.53 -7.34
N LYS A 60 -10.95 9.01 -6.31
CA LYS A 60 -9.57 9.53 -6.47
C LYS A 60 -8.52 8.77 -5.66
N TYR A 61 -8.91 8.12 -4.58
CA TYR A 61 -8.00 7.54 -3.61
C TYR A 61 -8.34 6.07 -3.35
N THR A 62 -7.31 5.25 -3.18
CA THR A 62 -7.42 3.84 -2.81
C THR A 62 -6.40 3.52 -1.74
N CYS A 63 -6.85 2.85 -0.67
CA CYS A 63 -6.02 2.34 0.40
C CYS A 63 -6.15 0.81 0.44
N TYR A 64 -5.00 0.15 0.52
CA TYR A 64 -4.89 -1.31 0.59
C TYR A 64 -4.35 -1.72 1.95
N PHE A 65 -4.93 -2.77 2.54
CA PHE A 65 -4.46 -3.32 3.81
C PHE A 65 -4.50 -4.85 3.78
N ALA A 66 -3.32 -5.48 3.82
CA ALA A 66 -3.19 -6.92 3.81
C ALA A 66 -3.01 -7.48 5.24
N HIS A 67 -3.69 -8.57 5.58
CA HIS A 67 -3.52 -9.29 6.85
C HIS A 67 -3.46 -10.81 6.68
#